data_AF-A0A1Q7NDY7-F1
#
_entry.id   AF-A0A1Q7NDY7-F1
#
_cell.length_a   1.000
_cell.length_b   1.000
_cell.length_c   1.000
_cell.angle_alpha   90.00
_cell.angle_beta   90.00
_cell.angle_gamma   90.00
#
_symmetry.space_group_name_H-M   'P 1'
#
loop_
_entity.id
_entity.type
_entity.pdbx_description
1 polymer ?
#
loop_
_entity_poly.entity_id
_entity_poly.type
_entity_poly.pdbx_seq_one_letter_code
_entity_poly.pdbx_strand_id
1 'polypeptide(L)' 'MKFYIEFEPCRECKAIIREMSENTDEIQTDEGSKKFLRHITYNHSEIVQAIIKDFPKEAKKEDFPWFK' A
#
# COMPACT_ATOMS: atom_id res chain seq x y z
N MET A 1 0.53 7.09 -10.91
CA MET A 1 1.03 5.70 -11.14
C MET A 1 -0.05 4.75 -10.63
N LYS A 2 -0.43 3.72 -11.40
CA LYS A 2 -1.39 2.69 -10.94
C LYS A 2 -0.60 1.43 -10.59
N PHE A 3 -0.83 0.89 -9.40
CA PHE A 3 -0.16 -0.30 -8.91
C PHE A 3 -1.21 -1.41 -8.73
N TYR A 4 -0.93 -2.59 -9.29
CA TYR A 4 -1.80 -3.75 -9.21
C TYR A 4 -1.12 -4.80 -8.33
N ILE A 5 -1.85 -5.32 -7.36
CA ILE A 5 -1.35 -6.31 -6.39
C ILE A 5 -2.20 -7.56 -6.54
N GLU A 6 -1.57 -8.66 -6.92
CA GLU A 6 -2.18 -9.98 -6.86
C GLU A 6 -1.90 -10.59 -5.48
N PHE A 7 -2.95 -10.73 -4.66
CA PHE A 7 -2.86 -11.41 -3.37
C PHE A 7 -4.20 -12.02 -2.98
N GLU A 8 -4.19 -13.01 -2.09
CA GLU A 8 -5.42 -13.55 -1.51
C GLU A 8 -5.82 -12.75 -0.27
N PRO A 9 -6.96 -12.02 -0.30
CA PRO A 9 -7.34 -11.17 0.83
C PRO A 9 -7.77 -12.01 2.02
N CYS A 10 -7.17 -11.71 3.19
CA CYS A 10 -7.59 -12.30 4.46
C CYS A 10 -8.99 -11.79 4.86
N ARG A 11 -9.53 -12.34 5.96
CA ARG A 11 -10.87 -11.98 6.43
C ARG A 11 -11.00 -10.48 6.74
N GLU A 12 -9.97 -9.87 7.33
CA GLU A 12 -9.96 -8.44 7.67
C GLU A 12 -9.87 -7.56 6.43
N CYS A 13 -8.99 -7.90 5.48
CA CYS A 13 -8.94 -7.24 4.17
C CYS A 13 -10.30 -7.22 3.49
N LYS A 14 -11.00 -8.37 3.45
CA LYS A 14 -12.34 -8.47 2.85
C LYS A 14 -13.36 -7.57 3.54
N ALA A 15 -13.29 -7.46 4.87
CA ALA A 15 -14.18 -6.59 5.64
C ALA A 15 -13.93 -5.11 5.34
N ILE A 16 -12.67 -4.68 5.29
CA ILE A 16 -12.30 -3.29 4.98
C ILE A 16 -12.68 -2.94 3.54
N ILE A 17 -12.40 -3.81 2.57
CA ILE A 17 -12.78 -3.60 1.16
C ILE A 17 -14.30 -3.46 1.02
N ARG A 18 -15.06 -4.28 1.73
CA ARG A 18 -16.52 -4.21 1.74
C ARG A 18 -17.03 -2.89 2.34
N GLU A 19 -16.48 -2.49 3.48
CA GLU A 19 -16.79 -1.21 4.13
C GLU A 19 -16.51 -0.03 3.17
N MET A 20 -15.38 -0.06 2.46
CA MET A 20 -15.05 0.95 1.46
C MET A 20 -15.98 0.93 0.24
N SER A 21 -16.43 -0.24 -0.21
CA SER A 21 -17.33 -0.35 -1.37
C SER A 21 -18.76 0.13 -1.07
N GLU A 22 -19.18 0.05 0.19
CA GLU A 22 -20.52 0.45 0.63
C GLU A 22 -20.60 1.97 0.89
N ASN A 23 -19.47 2.63 1.17
CA ASN A 23 -19.40 4.07 1.42
C ASN A 23 -18.85 4.80 0.18
N THR A 24 -19.70 5.58 -0.50
CA THR A 24 -19.31 6.38 -1.68
C THR A 24 -18.88 7.81 -1.36
N ASP A 25 -18.86 8.18 -0.08
CA ASP A 25 -18.39 9.49 0.37
C ASP A 25 -16.85 9.58 0.24
N GLU A 26 -16.34 10.57 -0.49
CA GLU A 26 -14.91 10.69 -0.80
C GLU A 26 -14.03 10.73 0.46
N ILE A 27 -14.48 11.39 1.54
CA ILE A 27 -13.73 11.51 2.79
C ILE A 27 -13.65 10.14 3.49
N GLN A 28 -14.75 9.38 3.51
CA GLN A 28 -14.78 8.03 4.07
C GLN A 28 -13.98 7.03 3.23
N THR A 29 -13.94 7.25 1.91
CA THR A 29 -13.16 6.42 0.97
C THR A 29 -11.65 6.60 1.19
N ASP A 30 -11.18 7.82 1.45
CA ASP A 30 -9.79 8.11 1.77
C ASP A 30 -9.36 7.46 3.09
N GLU A 31 -10.17 7.59 4.15
CA GLU A 31 -9.86 7.00 5.45
C GLU A 31 -9.89 5.47 5.41
N GLY A 32 -10.86 4.88 4.68
CA GLY A 32 -10.90 3.45 4.39
C GLY A 32 -9.67 2.98 3.62
N SER A 33 -9.20 3.76 2.64
CA SER A 33 -7.99 3.46 1.87
C SER A 33 -6.75 3.45 2.77
N LYS A 34 -6.59 4.43 3.67
CA LYS A 34 -5.47 4.45 4.63
C LYS A 34 -5.51 3.25 5.59
N LYS A 35 -6.70 2.90 6.08
CA LYS A 35 -6.91 1.74 6.96
C LYS A 35 -6.52 0.45 6.25
N PHE A 36 -6.95 0.28 5.00
CA PHE A 36 -6.58 -0.86 4.17
C PHE A 36 -5.06 -0.92 3.93
N LEU A 37 -4.45 0.19 3.54
CA LEU A 37 -3.00 0.30 3.32
C LEU A 37 -2.21 -0.09 4.58
N ARG A 38 -2.57 0.42 5.78
CA ARG A 38 -1.91 0.02 7.03
C ARG A 38 -2.01 -1.47 7.27
N HIS A 39 -3.20 -2.04 7.11
CA HIS A 39 -3.42 -3.44 7.37
C HIS A 39 -2.56 -4.32 6.44
N ILE A 40 -2.53 -4.03 5.14
CA ILE A 40 -1.69 -4.79 4.21
C ILE A 40 -0.19 -4.57 4.47
N THR A 41 0.26 -3.36 4.80
CA THR A 41 1.68 -3.11 5.03
C THR A 41 2.22 -3.75 6.32
N TYR A 42 1.36 -3.95 7.33
CA TYR A 42 1.79 -4.49 8.63
C TYR A 42 1.57 -5.99 8.77
N ASN A 43 0.57 -6.55 8.08
CA ASN A 43 0.18 -7.95 8.26
C ASN A 43 0.48 -8.84 7.04
N HIS A 44 0.73 -8.25 5.87
CA HIS A 44 0.98 -8.97 4.62
C HIS A 44 2.38 -8.66 4.09
N SER A 45 3.38 -9.31 4.69
CA SER A 45 4.81 -9.12 4.34
C SER A 45 5.11 -9.42 2.87
N GLU A 46 4.38 -10.36 2.28
CA GLU A 46 4.44 -10.74 0.87
C GLU A 46 4.08 -9.58 -0.06
N ILE A 47 3.10 -8.75 0.33
CA ILE A 47 2.69 -7.58 -0.43
C ILE A 47 3.77 -6.50 -0.36
N VAL A 48 4.32 -6.26 0.83
CA VAL A 48 5.40 -5.28 1.01
C VAL A 48 6.63 -5.65 0.19
N GLN A 49 7.00 -6.93 0.17
CA GLN A 49 8.12 -7.42 -0.65
C GLN A 49 7.84 -7.26 -2.14
N ALA A 50 6.63 -7.55 -2.60
CA ALA A 50 6.22 -7.34 -3.99
C ALA A 50 6.30 -5.85 -4.37
N ILE A 51 5.77 -4.95 -3.53
CA ILE A 51 5.87 -3.50 -3.70
C ILE A 51 7.34 -3.07 -3.84
N ILE A 52 8.22 -3.51 -2.93
CA ILE A 52 9.64 -3.14 -2.95
C ILE A 52 10.36 -3.69 -4.19
N LYS A 53 9.94 -4.85 -4.70
CA LYS A 53 10.51 -5.46 -5.90
C LYS A 53 10.10 -4.73 -7.18
N ASP A 54 8.83 -4.35 -7.28
CA ASP A 54 8.27 -3.74 -8.47
C ASP A 54 8.42 -2.21 -8.50
N PHE A 55 8.60 -1.57 -7.34
CA PHE A 55 9.00 -0.17 -7.32
C PHE A 55 10.43 -0.06 -7.85
N PRO A 56 10.69 0.81 -8.84
CA PRO A 56 12.04 1.08 -9.26
C PRO A 56 12.81 1.57 -8.04
N LYS A 57 13.83 0.82 -7.64
CA LYS A 57 14.83 1.30 -6.69
C LYS A 57 15.40 2.55 -7.32
N GLU A 58 14.96 3.73 -6.89
CA GLU A 58 15.61 4.96 -7.28
C GLU A 58 17.11 4.74 -7.08
N ALA A 59 17.88 4.89 -8.17
CA ALA A 59 19.29 4.59 -8.15
C ALA A 59 19.91 5.41 -7.03
N LYS A 60 20.29 4.76 -5.93
CA LYS A 60 21.08 5.40 -4.89
C LYS A 60 22.36 5.88 -5.54
N LYS A 61 22.44 7.19 -5.74
CA LYS A 61 23.63 8.05 -5.70
C LYS A 61 23.18 9.50 -5.94
N GLU A 62 22.42 10.04 -5.00
CA GLU A 62 22.63 11.47 -4.71
C GLU A 62 23.95 11.52 -3.94
N ASP A 63 25.04 11.83 -4.65
CA ASP A 63 26.30 12.28 -4.06
C ASP A 63 26.01 13.61 -3.36
N PHE A 64 25.51 13.54 -2.14
CA PHE A 64 25.31 14.72 -1.31
C PHE A 64 26.67 15.30 -0.93
N PRO A 65 27.02 16.53 -1.38
CA PRO A 65 28.35 17.09 -1.19
C PRO A 65 28.72 17.38 0.27
N TRP A 66 27.76 17.25 1.20
CA TRP A 66 27.95 17.42 2.64
C TRP A 66 28.22 16.11 3.40
N PHE A 67 28.25 14.96 2.73
CA PHE A 67 28.70 13.68 3.30
C PHE A 67 30.19 13.43 2.94
N LYS A 68 31.05 14.41 3.24
CA LYS A 68 32.51 14.29 3.20
C LYS A 68 33.11 14.76 4.51
#